data_AF-A0A8S0S8H5-F1
#
_entry.id   AF-A0A8S0S8H5-F1
#
_cell.length_a   1.000
_cell.length_b   1.000
_cell.length_c   1.000
_cell.angle_alpha   90.00
_cell.angle_beta   90.00
_cell.angle_gamma   90.00
#
_symmetry.space_group_name_H-M   'P 1'
#
loop_
_entity.id
_entity.type
_entity.pdbx_description
1 polymer ?
#
loop_
_entity_poly.entity_id
_entity_poly.type
_entity_poly.pdbx_seq_one_letter_code
_entity_poly.pdbx_strand_id
1 'polypeptide(L)'
;MSDSVVYLVSIGVNPRDTGPMATYYPYFLGMGVGTMIKSLVDNLVSLRLPEKILARMFEKRAYTLVYDLEETVKPNVDCLMSFAIRKEALASVIAQYPQILGLPLKAFST
;
A
#
# COMPACT_ATOMS: atom_id res chain seq x y z
N MET A 1 -4.90 2.87 -22.34
CA MET A 1 -5.12 3.08 -20.90
C MET A 1 -4.04 2.27 -20.19
N SER A 2 -3.32 2.82 -19.20
CA SER A 2 -2.24 2.05 -18.54
C SER A 2 -2.84 0.85 -17.78
N ASP A 3 -2.20 -0.31 -17.86
CA ASP A 3 -2.63 -1.53 -17.17
C ASP A 3 -2.72 -1.32 -15.66
N SER A 4 -1.85 -0.48 -15.08
CA SER A 4 -1.90 -0.15 -13.66
C SER A 4 -3.13 0.67 -13.29
N VAL A 5 -3.56 1.59 -14.16
CA VAL A 5 -4.82 2.33 -13.97
C VAL A 5 -6.01 1.38 -14.04
N VAL A 6 -6.03 0.46 -15.01
CA VAL A 6 -7.11 -0.54 -15.14
C VAL A 6 -7.21 -1.40 -13.87
N TYR A 7 -6.06 -1.88 -13.36
CA TYR A 7 -6.03 -2.67 -12.13
C TYR A 7 -6.49 -1.86 -10.90
N LEU A 8 -5.99 -0.63 -10.73
CA LEU A 8 -6.39 0.23 -9.60
C LEU A 8 -7.89 0.51 -9.61
N VAL A 9 -8.48 0.77 -10.78
CA VAL A 9 -9.94 0.92 -10.93
C VAL A 9 -10.67 -0.39 -10.58
N SER A 10 -10.12 -1.55 -10.96
CA SER A 10 -10.73 -2.85 -10.67
C SER A 10 -10.82 -3.17 -9.17
N ILE A 11 -9.87 -2.69 -8.36
CA ILE A 11 -9.90 -2.85 -6.89
C ILE A 11 -10.68 -1.72 -6.19
N GLY A 12 -11.27 -0.80 -6.96
CA GLY A 12 -12.20 0.21 -6.47
C GLY A 12 -11.66 1.65 -6.39
N VAL A 13 -10.49 1.96 -6.97
CA VAL A 13 -10.03 3.35 -7.10
C VAL A 13 -10.99 4.10 -8.03
N ASN A 14 -11.46 5.25 -7.60
CA ASN A 14 -12.30 6.10 -8.41
C ASN A 14 -11.54 6.56 -9.68
N PRO A 15 -12.06 6.29 -10.89
CA PRO A 15 -11.41 6.72 -12.13
C PRO A 15 -11.08 8.22 -12.17
N ARG A 16 -11.87 9.06 -11.48
CA ARG A 16 -11.64 10.51 -11.40
C ARG A 16 -10.41 10.89 -10.57
N ASP A 17 -10.00 10.06 -9.63
CA ASP A 17 -8.82 10.29 -8.79
C ASP A 17 -7.53 9.76 -9.46
N THR A 18 -7.62 8.91 -10.49
CA THR A 18 -6.45 8.36 -11.20
C THR A 18 -5.59 9.43 -11.89
N GLY A 19 -6.22 10.48 -12.42
CA GLY A 19 -5.54 11.64 -13.01
C GLY A 19 -4.68 12.39 -11.97
N PRO A 20 -5.28 12.89 -10.88
CA PRO A 20 -4.54 13.47 -9.75
C PRO A 20 -3.43 12.55 -9.21
N MET A 21 -3.70 11.25 -9.03
CA MET A 21 -2.68 10.29 -8.60
C MET A 21 -1.46 10.30 -9.54
N ALA A 22 -1.69 10.25 -10.87
CA ALA A 22 -0.63 10.27 -11.87
C ALA A 22 0.13 11.61 -11.92
N THR A 23 -0.55 12.73 -11.64
CA THR A 23 0.10 14.05 -11.58
C THR A 23 1.09 14.13 -10.41
N TYR A 24 0.72 13.64 -9.23
CA TYR A 24 1.59 13.71 -8.06
C TYR A 24 2.63 12.57 -8.00
N TYR A 25 2.28 11.39 -8.52
CA TYR A 25 3.11 10.19 -8.44
C TYR A 25 3.06 9.38 -9.74
N PRO A 26 3.68 9.85 -10.84
CA PRO A 26 3.57 9.20 -12.15
C PRO A 26 4.20 7.81 -12.22
N TYR A 27 5.10 7.46 -11.29
CA TYR A 27 5.87 6.21 -11.31
C TYR A 27 5.00 4.93 -11.36
N PHE A 28 3.83 4.91 -10.70
CA PHE A 28 2.96 3.71 -10.73
C PHE A 28 2.44 3.38 -12.13
N LEU A 29 2.47 4.33 -13.08
CA LEU A 29 2.06 4.11 -14.47
C LEU A 29 3.00 3.15 -15.21
N GLY A 30 4.27 3.05 -14.80
CA GLY A 30 5.27 2.17 -15.39
C GLY A 30 5.58 0.93 -14.55
N MET A 31 4.92 0.74 -13.41
CA MET A 31 5.15 -0.41 -12.54
C MET A 31 4.50 -1.68 -13.07
N GLY A 32 5.14 -2.83 -12.86
CA GLY A 32 4.57 -4.13 -13.20
C GLY A 32 3.34 -4.42 -12.35
N VAL A 33 2.17 -4.53 -12.99
CA VAL A 33 0.89 -4.76 -12.28
C VAL A 33 0.94 -6.07 -11.49
N GLY A 34 1.31 -7.18 -12.12
CA GLY A 34 1.33 -8.49 -11.47
C GLY A 34 2.44 -8.65 -10.45
N THR A 35 3.60 -8.04 -10.67
CA THR A 35 4.81 -8.24 -9.85
C THR A 35 4.94 -7.26 -8.70
N MET A 36 4.47 -6.02 -8.87
CA MET A 36 4.64 -4.96 -7.87
C MET A 36 3.30 -4.55 -7.26
N ILE A 37 2.38 -4.01 -8.08
CA ILE A 37 1.15 -3.39 -7.57
C ILE A 37 0.24 -4.44 -6.93
N LYS A 38 -0.06 -5.53 -7.65
CA LYS A 38 -0.90 -6.61 -7.15
C LYS A 38 -0.25 -7.32 -5.96
N SER A 39 1.06 -7.57 -5.99
CA SER A 39 1.78 -8.15 -4.85
C SER A 39 1.65 -7.31 -3.58
N LEU A 40 1.75 -5.98 -3.70
CA LEU A 40 1.54 -5.06 -2.59
C LEU A 40 0.10 -5.12 -2.07
N VAL A 41 -0.88 -5.08 -2.98
CA VAL A 41 -2.31 -5.15 -2.62
C VAL A 41 -2.63 -6.47 -1.93
N ASP A 42 -2.23 -7.60 -2.51
CA ASP A 42 -2.44 -8.94 -1.95
C ASP A 42 -1.81 -9.05 -0.55
N ASN A 43 -0.61 -8.49 -0.35
CA ASN A 43 0.03 -8.46 0.96
C ASN A 43 -0.81 -7.68 1.99
N LEU A 44 -1.27 -6.47 1.65
CA LEU A 44 -2.10 -5.67 2.55
C LEU A 44 -3.48 -6.31 2.80
N VAL A 45 -4.06 -6.98 1.81
CA VAL A 45 -5.28 -7.77 1.97
C VAL A 45 -5.07 -8.93 2.94
N SER A 46 -3.89 -9.59 2.91
CA SER A 46 -3.54 -10.65 3.88
C SER A 46 -3.44 -10.15 5.33
N LEU A 47 -3.24 -8.83 5.52
CA LEU A 47 -3.30 -8.14 6.81
C LEU A 47 -4.73 -7.73 7.20
N ARG A 48 -5.76 -8.19 6.47
CA ARG A 48 -7.18 -7.89 6.64
C ARG A 48 -7.59 -6.47 6.27
N LEU A 49 -6.83 -5.77 5.40
CA LEU A 49 -7.32 -4.53 4.79
C LEU A 49 -8.21 -4.86 3.58
N PRO A 50 -9.49 -4.43 3.55
CA PRO A 50 -10.32 -4.62 2.37
C PRO A 50 -9.81 -3.79 1.19
N GLU A 51 -9.91 -4.31 -0.04
CA GLU A 51 -9.50 -3.59 -1.26
C GLU A 51 -10.11 -2.20 -1.37
N LYS A 52 -11.38 -2.03 -1.00
CA LYS A 52 -12.06 -0.73 -0.99
C LYS A 52 -11.41 0.30 -0.07
N ILE A 53 -10.82 -0.15 1.05
CA ILE A 53 -10.06 0.73 1.96
C ILE A 53 -8.71 1.08 1.34
N LEU A 54 -8.04 0.10 0.71
CA LEU A 54 -6.79 0.32 -0.01
C LEU A 54 -6.97 1.28 -1.18
N ALA A 55 -8.04 1.14 -1.96
CA ALA A 55 -8.38 2.05 -3.05
C ALA A 55 -8.47 3.50 -2.55
N ARG A 56 -9.26 3.76 -1.51
CA ARG A 56 -9.37 5.08 -0.88
C ARG A 56 -8.04 5.60 -0.33
N MET A 57 -7.22 4.70 0.20
CA MET A 57 -5.88 5.02 0.66
C MET A 57 -5.00 5.50 -0.49
N PHE A 58 -4.98 4.78 -1.61
CA PHE A 58 -4.18 5.10 -2.80
C PHE A 58 -4.64 6.38 -3.50
N GLU A 59 -5.95 6.63 -3.56
CA GLU A 59 -6.52 7.88 -4.10
C GLU A 59 -5.90 9.12 -3.43
N LYS A 60 -5.65 9.05 -2.11
CA LYS A 60 -5.12 10.17 -1.33
C LYS A 60 -3.62 10.13 -1.11
N ARG A 61 -3.01 8.95 -1.21
CA ARG A 61 -1.62 8.69 -0.83
C ARG A 61 -0.95 7.77 -1.86
N ALA A 62 -1.00 8.12 -3.14
CA ALA A 62 -0.46 7.28 -4.21
C ALA A 62 1.04 6.96 -4.07
N TYR A 63 1.81 7.72 -3.28
CA TYR A 63 3.20 7.36 -2.92
C TYR A 63 3.33 5.99 -2.25
N THR A 64 2.28 5.46 -1.61
CA THR A 64 2.36 4.15 -0.97
C THR A 64 2.48 3.02 -2.00
N LEU A 65 2.06 3.26 -3.25
CA LEU A 65 2.16 2.28 -4.33
C LEU A 65 3.60 2.02 -4.78
N VAL A 66 4.51 2.97 -4.54
CA VAL A 66 5.91 2.88 -4.98
C VAL A 66 6.84 2.32 -3.89
N TYR A 67 6.30 1.93 -2.73
CA TYR A 67 7.10 1.26 -1.71
C TYR A 67 7.52 -0.13 -2.17
N ASP A 68 8.76 -0.49 -1.87
CA ASP A 68 9.26 -1.83 -2.11
C ASP A 68 8.63 -2.81 -1.11
N LEU A 69 8.02 -3.88 -1.63
CA LEU A 69 7.31 -4.83 -0.80
C LEU A 69 8.25 -5.60 0.14
N GLU A 70 9.41 -6.03 -0.35
CA GLU A 70 10.32 -6.90 0.37
C GLU A 70 11.29 -6.10 1.25
N GLU A 71 11.80 -4.99 0.74
CA GLU A 71 12.81 -4.18 1.42
C GLU A 71 12.20 -3.18 2.42
N THR A 72 10.93 -2.81 2.25
CA THR A 72 10.32 -1.73 3.04
C THR A 72 9.02 -2.15 3.73
N VAL A 73 8.02 -2.62 2.98
CA VAL A 73 6.67 -2.87 3.55
C VAL A 73 6.69 -4.04 4.54
N LYS A 74 7.21 -5.21 4.14
CA LYS A 74 7.24 -6.40 5.01
C LYS A 74 8.07 -6.18 6.28
N PRO A 75 9.32 -5.67 6.24
CA PRO A 75 10.09 -5.40 7.45
C PRO A 75 9.37 -4.46 8.41
N ASN A 76 8.69 -3.43 7.89
CA ASN A 76 7.93 -2.50 8.73
C ASN A 76 6.68 -3.15 9.33
N VAL A 77 5.97 -3.98 8.57
CA VAL A 77 4.84 -4.76 9.08
C VAL A 77 5.28 -5.72 10.19
N ASP A 78 6.39 -6.44 10.00
CA ASP A 78 6.94 -7.34 11.01
C ASP A 78 7.41 -6.58 12.26
N CYS A 79 8.03 -5.41 12.06
CA CYS A 79 8.42 -4.52 13.14
C CYS A 79 7.18 -4.10 13.97
N LEU A 80 6.10 -3.65 13.32
CA LEU A 80 4.85 -3.29 13.99
C LEU A 80 4.22 -4.45 14.75
N MET A 81 4.25 -5.66 14.19
CA MET A 81 3.77 -6.86 14.88
C MET A 81 4.64 -7.21 16.10
N SER A 82 5.95 -6.95 16.06
CA SER A 82 6.85 -7.19 17.20
C SER A 82 6.57 -6.25 18.39
N PHE A 83 6.03 -5.05 18.14
CA PHE A 83 5.57 -4.11 19.17
C PHE A 83 4.19 -4.47 19.78
N ALA A 84 3.77 -5.73 19.69
CA ALA A 84 2.50 -6.24 20.21
C ALA A 84 1.24 -5.56 19.64
N ILE A 85 1.34 -4.93 18.46
CA ILE A 85 0.16 -4.48 17.73
C ILE A 85 -0.59 -5.72 17.25
N ARG A 86 -1.78 -5.93 17.83
CA ARG A 86 -2.67 -7.01 17.41
C ARG A 86 -2.96 -6.91 15.92
N LYS A 87 -3.00 -8.05 15.22
CA LYS A 87 -3.25 -8.11 13.77
C LYS A 87 -4.55 -7.40 13.36
N GLU A 88 -5.54 -7.42 14.25
CA GLU A 88 -6.83 -6.74 14.07
C GLU A 88 -6.69 -5.20 14.11
N ALA A 89 -5.77 -4.68 14.91
CA ALA A 89 -5.50 -3.25 15.01
C ALA A 89 -4.55 -2.76 13.90
N LEU A 90 -3.65 -3.63 13.42
CA LEU A 90 -2.66 -3.30 12.38
C LEU A 90 -3.32 -2.78 11.10
N ALA A 91 -4.39 -3.43 10.65
CA ALA A 91 -5.14 -2.98 9.48
C ALA A 91 -5.65 -1.54 9.61
N SER A 92 -6.17 -1.21 10.80
CA SER A 92 -6.67 0.14 11.11
C SER A 92 -5.54 1.17 11.19
N VAL A 93 -4.41 0.79 11.79
CA VAL A 93 -3.21 1.65 11.85
C VAL A 93 -2.69 1.97 10.46
N ILE A 94 -2.55 0.96 9.59
CA ILE A 94 -2.08 1.15 8.20
C ILE A 94 -3.06 2.02 7.43
N ALA A 95 -4.37 1.77 7.51
CA ALA A 95 -5.36 2.58 6.79
C ALA A 95 -5.35 4.06 7.22
N GLN A 96 -5.18 4.33 8.52
CA GLN A 96 -5.12 5.69 9.06
C GLN A 96 -3.78 6.38 8.77
N TYR A 97 -2.67 5.63 8.89
CA TYR A 97 -1.30 6.12 8.76
C TYR A 97 -0.45 5.30 7.76
N PRO A 98 -0.76 5.31 6.45
CA PRO A 98 -0.08 4.48 5.46
C PRO A 98 1.41 4.76 5.31
N GLN A 99 1.85 5.97 5.67
CA GLN A 99 3.28 6.32 5.71
C GLN A 99 4.08 5.39 6.63
N ILE A 100 3.44 4.77 7.64
CA ILE A 100 4.09 3.85 8.56
C ILE A 100 4.74 2.66 7.85
N LEU A 101 4.23 2.28 6.67
CA LEU A 101 4.79 1.23 5.84
C LEU A 101 6.14 1.62 5.21
N GLY A 102 6.47 2.90 5.11
CA GLY A 102 7.70 3.41 4.51
C GLY A 102 8.65 4.12 5.47
N LEU A 103 8.34 4.16 6.77
CA LEU A 103 9.21 4.77 7.77
C LEU A 103 10.37 3.82 8.12
N PRO A 104 11.57 4.32 8.46
CA PRO A 104 12.65 3.48 8.95
C PRO A 104 12.34 3.03 10.39
N LEU A 105 11.50 2.00 10.54
CA LEU A 105 11.17 1.44 11.84
C LEU A 105 12.35 0.57 12.31
N LYS A 106 13.00 0.96 13.41
CA LYS A 106 14.03 0.12 14.02
C LYS A 106 13.34 -0.97 14.85
N ALA A 107 13.43 -2.22 14.40
CA ALA A 107 13.22 -3.35 15.30
C ALA A 107 14.38 -3.36 16.32
N PHE A 108 14.08 -3.47 17.61
CA PHE A 108 15.13 -3.72 18.60
C PHE A 108 15.69 -5.11 18.33
N SER A 109 16.89 -5.19 17.76
CA SER A 109 17.64 -6.45 17.71
C SER A 109 17.94 -6.84 19.15
N THR A 110 17.26 -7.88 19.64
CA THR A 110 17.62 -8.52 20.91
C THR A 110 18.50 -9.71 20.60
#